data_AF-A0A534X109-F1
#
_entry.id   AF-A0A534X109-F1
#
_cell.length_a   1.000
_cell.length_b   1.000
_cell.length_c   1.000
_cell.angle_alpha   90.00
_cell.angle_beta   90.00
_cell.angle_gamma   90.00
#
_symmetry.space_group_name_H-M   'P 1'
#
loop_
_entity.id
_entity.type
_entity.pdbx_description
1 polymer ?
#
loop_
_entity_poly.entity_id
_entity_poly.type
_entity_poly.pdbx_seq_one_letter_code
_entity_poly.pdbx_strand_id
1 'polypeptide(L)'
;MNHLIAIDEVLGSWQGDDSVQFVQLRMLAAGQQLLSDGGGTRGPAVLVFDDANGSPATRRVFTFTHDLAIGLAGSRILLATPGLTSLSGFPPDFVLPAGMLAPRDGRVCYFVNPPQASGQPTGVIDCVAYGKFTGENGSFGQPTPITPDNRALRRVALTGGNVDDWRGVLEPDPTSDAGNDRTLSTLCGDGAISQGELCDGDALGGATCASLGFASGTLGCAQCHFDTSRCSFCGNGVINGREECDGADLGGRTCAALGFTGGALGCTSACRLSTRGCDPTFFVPGGGPPGPECLAEWQVTNAGGRPGADGKAPVRQRCRDGDKGCDADAAAGTCTFSVALCLDRADARLPRCRPAAPIESWTLVKPTSGADMEGLLAAAAHLGPSSAAGTTLTFSPPLDASERCTDPVAIVVPTRGRRPGVRVLRARTTAAGGHPRDVDALKLVCVP
;
A
#
# COMPACT_ATOMS: atom_id res chain seq x y z
N MET A 1 -19.16 -17.58 -34.96
CA MET A 1 -18.39 -16.39 -34.52
C MET A 1 -17.33 -16.87 -33.54
N ASN A 2 -16.46 -16.03 -32.98
CA ASN A 2 -15.42 -16.49 -32.07
C ASN A 2 -14.92 -15.41 -31.09
N HIS A 3 -15.76 -14.41 -30.76
CA HIS A 3 -15.38 -13.28 -29.92
C HIS A 3 -15.94 -13.35 -28.49
N LEU A 4 -16.76 -14.38 -28.18
CA LEU A 4 -17.27 -14.66 -26.82
C LEU A 4 -16.60 -15.92 -26.28
N ILE A 5 -15.27 -15.90 -26.22
CA ILE A 5 -14.43 -16.98 -25.71
C ILE A 5 -13.51 -16.41 -24.64
N ALA A 6 -13.36 -17.13 -23.54
CA ALA A 6 -12.39 -16.81 -22.49
C ALA A 6 -11.38 -17.93 -22.33
N ILE A 7 -10.15 -17.58 -21.95
CA ILE A 7 -9.16 -18.53 -21.42
C ILE A 7 -9.69 -19.03 -20.07
N ASP A 8 -9.76 -20.34 -19.86
CA ASP A 8 -10.40 -20.94 -18.70
C ASP A 8 -9.39 -21.62 -17.77
N GLU A 9 -8.37 -22.27 -18.32
CA GLU A 9 -7.30 -22.89 -17.55
C GLU A 9 -5.98 -22.91 -18.35
N VAL A 10 -4.85 -22.72 -17.66
CA VAL A 10 -3.50 -22.69 -18.26
C VAL A 10 -2.54 -23.51 -17.40
N LEU A 11 -1.82 -24.43 -18.04
CA LEU A 11 -0.75 -25.22 -17.41
C LEU A 11 0.53 -25.14 -18.25
N GLY A 12 1.61 -24.66 -17.65
CA GLY A 12 2.91 -24.44 -18.29
C GLY A 12 3.95 -25.53 -18.04
N SER A 13 3.73 -26.39 -17.04
CA SER A 13 4.54 -27.57 -16.72
C SER A 13 3.76 -28.49 -15.77
N TRP A 14 4.13 -29.77 -15.69
CA TRP A 14 3.53 -30.71 -14.74
C TRP A 14 4.56 -31.64 -14.11
N GLN A 15 4.60 -31.71 -12.77
CA GLN A 15 5.53 -32.52 -11.99
C GLN A 15 6.99 -32.42 -12.48
N GLY A 16 7.44 -31.21 -12.80
CA GLY A 16 8.80 -30.91 -13.24
C GLY A 16 9.06 -31.14 -14.72
N ASP A 17 8.07 -31.58 -15.49
CA ASP A 17 8.16 -31.73 -16.95
C ASP A 17 7.56 -30.50 -17.67
N ASP A 18 8.44 -29.69 -18.26
CA ASP A 18 8.07 -28.51 -19.05
C ASP A 18 7.45 -28.88 -20.42
N SER A 19 7.51 -30.14 -20.83
CA SER A 19 6.87 -30.61 -22.07
C SER A 19 5.37 -30.86 -21.90
N VAL A 20 4.86 -30.91 -20.68
CA VAL A 20 3.44 -31.08 -20.37
C VAL A 20 2.77 -29.72 -20.21
N GLN A 21 2.03 -29.29 -21.23
CA GLN A 21 1.43 -27.96 -21.30
C GLN A 21 0.03 -28.01 -21.88
N PHE A 22 -0.86 -27.13 -21.40
CA PHE A 22 -2.09 -26.81 -22.12
C PHE A 22 -2.61 -25.40 -21.88
N VAL A 23 -3.44 -24.97 -22.83
CA VAL A 23 -4.36 -23.85 -22.68
C VAL A 23 -5.76 -24.38 -22.98
N GLN A 24 -6.66 -24.19 -22.03
CA GLN A 24 -8.07 -24.52 -22.17
C GLN A 24 -8.87 -23.23 -22.31
N LEU A 25 -9.74 -23.17 -23.31
CA LEU A 25 -10.68 -22.06 -23.49
C LEU A 25 -12.11 -22.53 -23.16
N ARG A 26 -12.98 -21.56 -22.87
CA ARG A 26 -14.42 -21.76 -22.68
C ARG A 26 -15.20 -20.86 -23.62
N MET A 27 -16.16 -21.46 -24.34
CA MET A 27 -17.17 -20.72 -25.09
C MET A 27 -18.17 -20.08 -24.12
N LEU A 28 -18.23 -18.75 -24.05
CA LEU A 28 -19.15 -18.03 -23.15
C LEU A 28 -20.58 -17.94 -23.72
N ALA A 29 -20.73 -18.22 -25.01
CA ALA A 29 -22.01 -18.29 -25.71
C ALA A 29 -21.98 -19.46 -26.70
N ALA A 30 -23.15 -19.85 -27.19
CA ALA A 30 -23.21 -20.81 -28.30
C ALA A 30 -22.69 -20.17 -29.61
N GLY A 31 -22.31 -21.00 -30.57
CA GLY A 31 -21.88 -20.56 -31.90
C GLY A 31 -20.45 -20.02 -31.97
N GLN A 32 -19.60 -20.32 -30.98
CA GLN A 32 -18.22 -19.83 -30.88
C GLN A 32 -17.16 -20.78 -31.49
N GLN A 33 -17.59 -21.83 -32.18
CA GLN A 33 -16.73 -22.90 -32.72
C GLN A 33 -15.96 -22.53 -34.00
N LEU A 34 -16.17 -21.32 -34.55
CA LEU A 34 -15.61 -20.90 -35.83
C LEU A 34 -14.26 -20.20 -35.64
N LEU A 35 -13.21 -20.99 -35.44
CA LEU A 35 -11.88 -20.51 -35.03
C LEU A 35 -10.90 -20.33 -36.21
N SER A 36 -11.12 -21.05 -37.31
CA SER A 36 -10.24 -21.03 -38.48
C SER A 36 -10.51 -19.84 -39.41
N ASP A 37 -9.73 -19.76 -40.48
CA ASP A 37 -9.95 -18.82 -41.58
C ASP A 37 -11.12 -19.24 -42.49
N GLY A 38 -11.77 -20.39 -42.23
CA GLY A 38 -12.83 -20.92 -43.07
C GLY A 38 -12.42 -21.13 -44.53
N GLY A 39 -11.17 -21.52 -44.79
CA GLY A 39 -10.63 -21.67 -46.14
C GLY A 39 -10.44 -20.33 -46.85
N GLY A 40 -10.01 -19.30 -46.12
CA GLY A 40 -9.79 -17.94 -46.62
C GLY A 40 -11.03 -17.05 -46.70
N THR A 41 -12.19 -17.52 -46.23
CA THR A 41 -13.43 -16.72 -46.19
C THR A 41 -13.47 -15.75 -45.01
N ARG A 42 -12.69 -16.01 -43.96
CA ARG A 42 -12.66 -15.32 -42.67
C ARG A 42 -11.22 -15.27 -42.14
N GLY A 43 -10.97 -14.55 -41.05
CA GLY A 43 -9.64 -14.49 -40.41
C GLY A 43 -9.51 -15.48 -39.25
N PRO A 44 -8.41 -16.25 -39.14
CA PRO A 44 -8.29 -17.19 -38.03
C PRO A 44 -8.16 -16.45 -36.70
N ALA A 45 -8.72 -17.02 -35.65
CA ALA A 45 -8.34 -16.65 -34.30
C ALA A 45 -6.88 -17.06 -34.05
N VAL A 46 -6.26 -16.44 -33.04
CA VAL A 46 -4.92 -16.84 -32.58
C VAL A 46 -4.82 -16.79 -31.06
N LEU A 47 -3.92 -17.58 -30.51
CA LEU A 47 -3.37 -17.34 -29.17
C LEU A 47 -2.01 -16.67 -29.31
N VAL A 48 -1.79 -15.63 -28.53
CA VAL A 48 -0.53 -14.90 -28.42
C VAL A 48 0.10 -15.24 -27.08
N PHE A 49 1.36 -15.67 -27.12
CA PHE A 49 2.16 -16.04 -25.95
C PHE A 49 3.33 -15.06 -25.83
N ASP A 50 3.43 -14.42 -24.68
CA ASP A 50 4.52 -13.51 -24.35
C ASP A 50 5.35 -14.04 -23.19
N ASP A 51 6.64 -13.70 -23.20
CA ASP A 51 7.50 -13.87 -22.02
C ASP A 51 7.23 -12.80 -20.96
N ALA A 52 7.99 -12.85 -19.85
CA ALA A 52 7.90 -11.91 -18.74
C ALA A 52 8.01 -10.43 -19.13
N ASN A 53 8.63 -10.09 -20.27
CA ASN A 53 8.83 -8.70 -20.68
C ASN A 53 7.77 -8.22 -21.68
N GLY A 54 6.95 -9.12 -22.25
CA GLY A 54 5.94 -8.75 -23.24
C GLY A 54 6.53 -8.30 -24.59
N SER A 55 7.79 -8.64 -24.88
CA SER A 55 8.50 -8.15 -26.05
C SER A 55 7.95 -8.77 -27.34
N PRO A 56 7.67 -7.98 -28.40
CA PRO A 56 7.31 -8.52 -29.71
C PRO A 56 8.36 -9.46 -30.31
N ALA A 57 9.63 -9.33 -29.91
CA ALA A 57 10.74 -10.13 -30.46
C ALA A 57 10.72 -11.61 -29.99
N THR A 58 10.12 -11.88 -28.82
CA THR A 58 10.05 -13.22 -28.21
C THR A 58 8.62 -13.78 -28.25
N ARG A 59 7.67 -12.99 -28.75
CA ARG A 59 6.26 -13.34 -28.91
C ARG A 59 6.10 -14.56 -29.82
N ARG A 60 5.31 -15.52 -29.36
CA ARG A 60 4.92 -16.70 -30.12
C ARG A 60 3.42 -16.65 -30.39
N VAL A 61 3.02 -17.16 -31.55
CA VAL A 61 1.62 -17.13 -32.00
C VAL A 61 1.20 -18.54 -32.38
N PHE A 62 0.07 -18.97 -31.85
CA PHE A 62 -0.63 -20.18 -32.28
C PHE A 62 -1.83 -19.78 -33.12
N THR A 63 -1.93 -20.31 -34.33
CA THR A 63 -3.06 -20.03 -35.23
C THR A 63 -3.99 -21.24 -35.27
N PHE A 64 -5.28 -21.01 -35.05
CA PHE A 64 -6.29 -22.07 -35.13
C PHE A 64 -6.49 -22.52 -36.58
N THR A 65 -6.39 -23.83 -36.82
CA THR A 65 -6.34 -24.39 -38.18
C THR A 65 -7.66 -24.94 -38.69
N HIS A 66 -8.63 -25.19 -37.80
CA HIS A 66 -9.93 -25.75 -38.15
C HIS A 66 -11.00 -25.29 -37.15
N ASP A 67 -12.26 -25.45 -37.55
CA ASP A 67 -13.43 -25.19 -36.71
C ASP A 67 -13.80 -26.44 -35.91
N LEU A 68 -14.43 -26.25 -34.75
CA LEU A 68 -14.83 -27.36 -33.88
C LEU A 68 -16.23 -27.85 -34.21
N ALA A 69 -16.50 -29.10 -33.84
CA ALA A 69 -17.78 -29.74 -34.11
C ALA A 69 -18.88 -29.27 -33.16
N ILE A 70 -18.55 -29.03 -31.89
CA ILE A 70 -19.50 -28.61 -30.86
C ILE A 70 -19.31 -27.12 -30.61
N GLY A 71 -20.43 -26.40 -30.55
CA GLY A 71 -20.46 -24.95 -30.37
C GLY A 71 -21.46 -24.54 -29.30
N LEU A 72 -21.63 -25.36 -28.27
CA LEU A 72 -22.57 -25.09 -27.18
C LEU A 72 -21.96 -24.08 -26.20
N ALA A 73 -22.83 -23.29 -25.54
CA ALA A 73 -22.38 -22.42 -24.47
C ALA A 73 -21.80 -23.28 -23.33
N GLY A 74 -20.61 -22.92 -22.85
CA GLY A 74 -19.88 -23.68 -21.84
C GLY A 74 -18.96 -24.78 -22.40
N SER A 75 -19.01 -25.10 -23.70
CA SER A 75 -18.06 -26.04 -24.32
C SER A 75 -16.62 -25.60 -24.10
N ARG A 76 -15.73 -26.58 -23.93
CA ARG A 76 -14.30 -26.38 -23.72
C ARG A 76 -13.53 -26.58 -25.02
N ILE A 77 -12.38 -25.94 -25.11
CA ILE A 77 -11.47 -26.06 -26.26
C ILE A 77 -10.08 -26.31 -25.69
N LEU A 78 -9.54 -27.50 -25.93
CA LEU A 78 -8.26 -27.93 -25.38
C LEU A 78 -7.16 -27.80 -26.43
N LEU A 79 -6.16 -26.98 -26.12
CA LEU A 79 -4.88 -26.94 -26.81
C LEU A 79 -3.83 -27.56 -25.92
N ALA A 80 -3.27 -28.71 -26.29
CA ALA A 80 -2.33 -29.43 -25.42
C ALA A 80 -1.14 -30.03 -26.15
N THR A 81 -0.03 -30.19 -25.44
CA THR A 81 1.15 -30.85 -25.97
C THR A 81 0.97 -32.37 -26.07
N PRO A 82 1.80 -33.06 -26.88
CA PRO A 82 1.84 -34.53 -26.87
C PRO A 82 2.16 -35.13 -25.49
N GLY A 83 2.94 -34.41 -24.67
CA GLY A 83 3.21 -34.79 -23.27
C GLY A 83 1.93 -34.88 -22.45
N LEU A 84 1.05 -33.87 -22.52
CA LEU A 84 -0.24 -33.96 -21.84
C LEU A 84 -1.12 -35.06 -22.42
N THR A 85 -1.16 -35.23 -23.74
CA THR A 85 -1.97 -36.28 -24.41
C THR A 85 -1.64 -37.67 -23.85
N SER A 86 -0.36 -37.92 -23.61
CA SER A 86 0.13 -39.19 -23.05
C SER A 86 -0.33 -39.40 -21.60
N LEU A 87 -0.49 -38.32 -20.83
CA LEU A 87 -0.96 -38.35 -19.44
C LEU A 87 -2.49 -38.40 -19.34
N SER A 88 -3.19 -37.64 -20.20
CA SER A 88 -4.65 -37.53 -20.16
C SER A 88 -5.35 -38.74 -20.77
N GLY A 89 -4.70 -39.41 -21.73
CA GLY A 89 -5.24 -40.60 -22.41
C GLY A 89 -6.22 -40.28 -23.54
N PHE A 90 -6.32 -39.02 -23.96
CA PHE A 90 -7.18 -38.59 -25.07
C PHE A 90 -6.55 -37.43 -25.87
N PRO A 91 -6.82 -37.31 -27.18
CA PRO A 91 -6.26 -36.25 -28.02
C PRO A 91 -6.88 -34.88 -27.70
N PRO A 92 -6.11 -33.78 -27.74
CA PRO A 92 -6.65 -32.44 -27.65
C PRO A 92 -7.36 -32.03 -28.94
N ASP A 93 -8.14 -30.95 -28.88
CA ASP A 93 -8.74 -30.35 -30.07
C ASP A 93 -7.66 -29.75 -30.98
N PHE A 94 -6.61 -29.18 -30.37
CA PHE A 94 -5.44 -28.69 -31.07
C PHE A 94 -4.14 -29.13 -30.40
N VAL A 95 -3.16 -29.55 -31.20
CA VAL A 95 -1.81 -29.86 -30.70
C VAL A 95 -1.06 -28.56 -30.45
N LEU A 96 -0.77 -28.27 -29.19
CA LEU A 96 0.06 -27.15 -28.78
C LEU A 96 1.54 -27.51 -28.99
N PRO A 97 2.33 -26.71 -29.73
CA PRO A 97 3.77 -26.92 -29.81
C PRO A 97 4.43 -26.80 -28.44
N ALA A 98 5.48 -27.59 -28.19
CA ALA A 98 6.22 -27.53 -26.94
C ALA A 98 6.88 -26.16 -26.73
N GLY A 99 6.93 -25.70 -25.47
CA GLY A 99 7.62 -24.46 -25.09
C GLY A 99 6.81 -23.18 -25.34
N MET A 100 5.54 -23.27 -25.76
CA MET A 100 4.71 -22.08 -25.99
C MET A 100 4.51 -21.26 -24.71
N LEU A 101 4.44 -21.94 -23.55
CA LEU A 101 4.28 -21.34 -22.22
C LEU A 101 5.61 -21.13 -21.46
N ALA A 102 6.76 -21.23 -22.13
CA ALA A 102 8.07 -20.98 -21.52
C ALA A 102 8.59 -19.54 -21.85
N PRO A 103 9.30 -18.85 -20.94
CA PRO A 103 9.52 -19.19 -19.53
C PRO A 103 8.22 -19.10 -18.71
N ARG A 104 8.27 -19.61 -17.47
CA ARG A 104 7.10 -19.80 -16.59
C ARG A 104 6.42 -18.50 -16.09
N ASP A 105 7.01 -17.35 -16.43
CA ASP A 105 6.46 -16.00 -16.27
C ASP A 105 6.09 -15.44 -17.65
N GLY A 106 4.89 -14.89 -17.80
CA GLY A 106 4.44 -14.45 -19.11
C GLY A 106 2.97 -14.08 -19.20
N ARG A 107 2.45 -14.14 -20.43
CA ARG A 107 1.05 -13.87 -20.72
C ARG A 107 0.54 -14.71 -21.87
N VAL A 108 -0.71 -15.14 -21.78
CA VAL A 108 -1.47 -15.73 -22.89
C VAL A 108 -2.67 -14.83 -23.20
N CYS A 109 -2.87 -14.52 -24.47
CA CYS A 109 -4.02 -13.76 -24.94
C CYS A 109 -4.73 -14.47 -26.09
N TYR A 110 -6.06 -14.51 -26.02
CA TYR A 110 -6.91 -14.90 -27.13
C TYR A 110 -7.25 -13.67 -27.98
N PHE A 111 -7.00 -13.77 -29.29
CA PHE A 111 -7.03 -12.64 -30.21
C PHE A 111 -7.78 -12.98 -31.49
N VAL A 112 -8.57 -12.02 -31.99
CA VAL A 112 -9.39 -12.17 -33.20
C VAL A 112 -9.18 -10.97 -34.11
N ASN A 113 -8.63 -11.16 -35.32
CA ASN A 113 -8.57 -10.14 -36.37
C ASN A 113 -8.26 -10.79 -37.73
N PRO A 114 -9.00 -10.51 -38.83
CA PRO A 114 -10.22 -9.68 -38.96
C PRO A 114 -11.45 -10.22 -38.20
N PRO A 115 -12.53 -9.43 -38.08
CA PRO A 115 -13.77 -9.92 -37.45
C PRO A 115 -14.42 -10.99 -38.33
N GLN A 116 -15.06 -11.98 -37.71
CA GLN A 116 -15.76 -13.05 -38.42
C GLN A 116 -17.14 -12.61 -38.95
N ALA A 117 -17.69 -11.50 -38.45
CA ALA A 117 -18.89 -10.86 -38.98
C ALA A 117 -18.88 -9.35 -38.70
N SER A 118 -19.68 -8.59 -39.46
CA SER A 118 -19.82 -7.14 -39.28
C SER A 118 -20.25 -6.79 -37.85
N GLY A 119 -19.61 -5.77 -37.26
CA GLY A 119 -19.90 -5.30 -35.91
C GLY A 119 -19.30 -6.13 -34.77
N GLN A 120 -18.56 -7.21 -35.07
CA GLN A 120 -17.86 -7.96 -34.03
C GLN A 120 -16.63 -7.21 -33.50
N PRO A 121 -16.36 -7.29 -32.19
CA PRO A 121 -15.09 -6.87 -31.62
C PRO A 121 -13.91 -7.63 -32.24
N THR A 122 -12.80 -6.92 -32.46
CA THR A 122 -11.51 -7.50 -32.86
C THR A 122 -10.39 -7.01 -31.97
N GLY A 123 -9.23 -7.64 -32.10
CA GLY A 123 -8.07 -7.42 -31.27
C GLY A 123 -8.00 -8.46 -30.16
N VAL A 124 -7.47 -8.03 -29.03
CA VAL A 124 -7.35 -8.86 -27.83
C VAL A 124 -8.73 -9.01 -27.20
N ILE A 125 -9.21 -10.26 -27.11
CA ILE A 125 -10.52 -10.59 -26.55
C ILE A 125 -10.40 -10.91 -25.06
N ASP A 126 -9.42 -11.72 -24.68
CA ASP A 126 -9.16 -12.12 -23.29
C ASP A 126 -7.68 -12.39 -23.07
N CYS A 127 -7.18 -12.11 -21.86
CA CYS A 127 -5.80 -12.41 -21.48
C CYS A 127 -5.67 -12.87 -20.03
N VAL A 128 -4.63 -13.65 -19.79
CA VAL A 128 -4.07 -13.90 -18.48
C VAL A 128 -2.57 -13.61 -18.49
N ALA A 129 -2.17 -12.58 -17.74
CA ALA A 129 -0.77 -12.32 -17.40
C ALA A 129 -0.48 -12.89 -16.01
N TYR A 130 0.69 -13.50 -15.85
CA TYR A 130 1.06 -14.24 -14.64
C TYR A 130 2.54 -14.09 -14.29
N GLY A 131 2.83 -14.30 -13.00
CA GLY A 131 4.17 -14.22 -12.43
C GLY A 131 4.76 -12.82 -12.59
N LYS A 132 6.00 -12.76 -13.08
CA LYS A 132 6.79 -11.52 -13.24
C LYS A 132 6.52 -10.77 -14.55
N PHE A 133 5.34 -10.93 -15.16
CA PHE A 133 5.02 -10.20 -16.38
C PHE A 133 5.06 -8.68 -16.16
N THR A 134 5.76 -7.95 -17.02
CA THR A 134 5.94 -6.49 -16.97
C THR A 134 5.50 -5.78 -18.25
N GLY A 135 5.09 -6.53 -19.28
CA GLY A 135 4.58 -5.97 -20.52
C GLY A 135 3.20 -5.32 -20.35
N GLU A 136 2.73 -4.65 -21.41
CA GLU A 136 1.37 -4.07 -21.40
C GLU A 136 0.30 -5.16 -21.30
N ASN A 137 -0.60 -5.08 -20.32
CA ASN A 137 -1.69 -6.05 -20.13
C ASN A 137 -3.10 -5.49 -20.42
N GLY A 138 -3.20 -4.34 -21.09
CA GLY A 138 -4.48 -3.72 -21.44
C GLY A 138 -5.42 -3.54 -20.24
N SER A 139 -6.70 -3.83 -20.44
CA SER A 139 -7.73 -3.73 -19.40
C SER A 139 -7.74 -4.87 -18.39
N PHE A 140 -6.84 -5.87 -18.51
CA PHE A 140 -6.87 -7.11 -17.72
C PHE A 140 -6.24 -6.97 -16.32
N GLY A 141 -5.88 -5.74 -15.92
CA GLY A 141 -5.32 -5.44 -14.60
C GLY A 141 -3.89 -5.95 -14.40
N GLN A 142 -3.46 -5.97 -13.13
CA GLN A 142 -2.15 -6.48 -12.75
C GLN A 142 -2.06 -7.99 -12.98
N PRO A 143 -0.89 -8.52 -13.38
CA PRO A 143 -0.67 -9.97 -13.47
C PRO A 143 -0.99 -10.68 -12.15
N THR A 144 -1.52 -11.89 -12.23
CA THR A 144 -1.62 -12.73 -11.04
C THR A 144 -0.21 -13.15 -10.59
N PRO A 145 0.13 -13.09 -9.29
CA PRO A 145 1.48 -13.47 -8.82
C PRO A 145 1.74 -14.98 -8.95
N ILE A 146 0.70 -15.76 -9.24
CA ILE A 146 0.75 -17.21 -9.36
C ILE A 146 1.18 -17.58 -10.78
N THR A 147 2.17 -18.45 -10.94
CA THR A 147 2.59 -19.01 -12.24
C THR A 147 1.89 -20.34 -12.52
N PRO A 148 1.66 -20.73 -13.80
CA PRO A 148 1.10 -22.02 -14.18
C PRO A 148 2.16 -23.14 -14.16
N ASP A 149 3.07 -23.12 -13.19
CA ASP A 149 4.18 -24.08 -13.04
C ASP A 149 3.82 -25.15 -12.02
N ASN A 150 3.77 -26.44 -12.43
CA ASN A 150 3.38 -27.59 -11.60
C ASN A 150 2.03 -27.44 -10.86
N ARG A 151 1.22 -26.49 -11.32
CA ARG A 151 -0.16 -26.20 -10.95
C ARG A 151 -0.78 -25.47 -12.12
N ALA A 152 -2.08 -25.62 -12.35
CA ALA A 152 -2.74 -24.80 -13.35
C ALA A 152 -3.18 -23.45 -12.76
N LEU A 153 -3.23 -22.44 -13.61
CA LEU A 153 -4.05 -21.26 -13.36
C LEU A 153 -5.45 -21.58 -13.85
N ARG A 154 -6.45 -21.53 -12.97
CA ARG A 154 -7.85 -21.72 -13.32
C ARG A 154 -8.62 -20.42 -13.10
N ARG A 155 -9.48 -20.09 -14.05
CA ARG A 155 -10.36 -18.94 -13.96
C ARG A 155 -11.51 -19.22 -13.00
N VAL A 156 -11.67 -18.35 -12.00
CA VAL A 156 -12.74 -18.41 -11.00
C VAL A 156 -13.75 -17.26 -11.12
N ALA A 157 -13.39 -16.19 -11.82
CA ALA A 157 -14.26 -15.04 -12.06
C ALA A 157 -13.96 -14.36 -13.42
N LEU A 158 -14.85 -13.45 -13.83
CA LEU A 158 -14.77 -12.65 -15.05
C LEU A 158 -14.99 -11.17 -14.71
N THR A 159 -14.26 -10.67 -13.73
CA THR A 159 -14.29 -9.26 -13.31
C THR A 159 -13.49 -8.37 -14.26
N GLY A 160 -12.59 -8.95 -15.03
CA GLY A 160 -11.67 -8.25 -15.93
C GLY A 160 -10.30 -7.97 -15.30
N GLY A 161 -10.04 -8.36 -14.05
CA GLY A 161 -8.74 -8.21 -13.40
C GLY A 161 -8.07 -9.55 -13.14
N ASN A 162 -6.82 -9.76 -13.60
CA ASN A 162 -6.16 -11.07 -13.48
C ASN A 162 -5.90 -11.52 -12.03
N VAL A 163 -5.59 -10.59 -11.11
CA VAL A 163 -5.42 -10.91 -9.67
C VAL A 163 -6.69 -11.49 -9.04
N ASP A 164 -7.86 -11.01 -9.46
CA ASP A 164 -9.15 -11.41 -8.90
C ASP A 164 -9.72 -12.64 -9.62
N ASP A 165 -9.47 -12.75 -10.93
CA ASP A 165 -10.10 -13.74 -11.80
C ASP A 165 -9.42 -15.11 -11.77
N TRP A 166 -8.18 -15.22 -11.30
CA TRP A 166 -7.37 -16.44 -11.40
C TRP A 166 -6.90 -16.98 -10.06
N ARG A 167 -6.90 -18.32 -9.93
CA ARG A 167 -6.35 -19.05 -8.78
C ARG A 167 -5.48 -20.20 -9.26
N GLY A 168 -4.47 -20.56 -8.47
CA GLY A 168 -3.71 -21.78 -8.68
C GLY A 168 -4.54 -22.99 -8.26
N VAL A 169 -4.50 -24.07 -9.03
CA VAL A 169 -5.14 -25.35 -8.70
C VAL A 169 -4.16 -26.51 -8.91
N LEU A 170 -4.19 -27.48 -7.99
CA LEU A 170 -3.33 -28.67 -8.03
C LEU A 170 -4.00 -29.88 -8.68
N GLU A 171 -5.25 -29.74 -9.11
CA GLU A 171 -6.01 -30.81 -9.78
C GLU A 171 -6.56 -30.26 -11.11
N PRO A 172 -5.69 -29.99 -12.09
CA PRO A 172 -6.11 -29.50 -13.40
C PRO A 172 -6.98 -30.54 -14.11
N ASP A 173 -7.99 -30.07 -14.85
CA ASP A 173 -9.03 -30.89 -15.48
C ASP A 173 -9.18 -30.58 -16.98
N PRO A 174 -8.13 -30.84 -17.80
CA PRO A 174 -8.20 -30.68 -19.25
C PRO A 174 -9.41 -31.41 -19.82
N THR A 175 -10.18 -30.69 -20.64
CA THR A 175 -11.44 -31.11 -21.23
C THR A 175 -11.49 -30.67 -22.69
N SER A 176 -11.63 -31.62 -23.61
CA SER A 176 -11.79 -31.37 -25.06
C SER A 176 -13.22 -30.90 -25.41
N ASP A 177 -13.40 -30.35 -26.61
CA ASP A 177 -14.72 -29.97 -27.15
C ASP A 177 -15.68 -31.16 -27.22
N ALA A 178 -15.14 -32.34 -27.53
CA ALA A 178 -15.88 -33.62 -27.54
C ALA A 178 -16.32 -34.10 -26.14
N GLY A 179 -15.91 -33.41 -25.06
CA GLY A 179 -16.25 -33.74 -23.69
C GLY A 179 -15.41 -34.85 -23.06
N ASN A 180 -14.29 -35.26 -23.70
CA ASN A 180 -13.31 -36.10 -23.01
C ASN A 180 -12.56 -35.25 -21.99
N ASP A 181 -12.52 -35.69 -20.74
CA ASP A 181 -11.86 -35.02 -19.63
C ASP A 181 -10.93 -35.97 -18.85
N ARG A 182 -9.97 -35.37 -18.13
CA ARG A 182 -9.13 -36.10 -17.16
C ARG A 182 -8.61 -35.15 -16.09
N THR A 183 -8.94 -35.40 -14.83
CA THR A 183 -8.26 -34.74 -13.71
C THR A 183 -6.86 -35.33 -13.51
N LEU A 184 -5.83 -34.47 -13.47
CA LEU A 184 -4.47 -34.89 -13.17
C LEU A 184 -4.24 -34.89 -11.65
N SER A 185 -3.60 -35.93 -11.15
CA SER A 185 -3.22 -36.03 -9.73
C SER A 185 -1.90 -35.32 -9.47
N THR A 186 -1.87 -34.48 -8.42
CA THR A 186 -0.64 -33.84 -7.95
C THR A 186 0.16 -34.76 -7.02
N LEU A 187 1.47 -34.50 -6.89
CA LEU A 187 2.30 -35.05 -5.82
C LEU A 187 2.28 -34.17 -4.57
N CYS A 188 1.75 -32.95 -4.70
CA CYS A 188 1.80 -31.95 -3.65
C CYS A 188 0.92 -32.31 -2.46
N GLY A 189 1.49 -32.27 -1.25
CA GLY A 189 0.85 -32.65 0.00
C GLY A 189 1.17 -34.07 0.45
N ASP A 190 2.16 -34.74 -0.15
CA ASP A 190 2.64 -36.06 0.25
C ASP A 190 3.63 -36.00 1.43
N GLY A 191 4.09 -34.79 1.79
CA GLY A 191 5.00 -34.53 2.90
C GLY A 191 6.48 -34.67 2.56
N ALA A 192 6.82 -34.89 1.29
CA ALA A 192 8.17 -34.89 0.74
C ALA A 192 8.28 -33.87 -0.39
N ILE A 193 9.49 -33.39 -0.68
CA ILE A 193 9.71 -32.55 -1.86
C ILE A 193 9.86 -33.47 -3.05
N SER A 194 8.76 -33.64 -3.79
CA SER A 194 8.64 -34.49 -4.96
C SER A 194 9.05 -33.75 -6.25
N GLN A 195 9.04 -34.44 -7.39
CA GLN A 195 9.48 -33.87 -8.67
C GLN A 195 8.60 -32.66 -9.06
N GLY A 196 9.26 -31.53 -9.32
CA GLY A 196 8.58 -30.27 -9.69
C GLY A 196 8.17 -29.38 -8.50
N GLU A 197 8.35 -29.85 -7.27
CA GLU A 197 8.00 -29.08 -6.08
C GLU A 197 9.19 -28.25 -5.59
N LEU A 198 8.91 -27.08 -5.04
CA LEU A 198 9.91 -26.29 -4.32
C LEU A 198 9.89 -26.60 -2.82
N CYS A 199 8.75 -27.06 -2.32
CA CYS A 199 8.50 -27.41 -0.93
C CYS A 199 7.25 -28.29 -0.82
N ASP A 200 7.03 -28.93 0.32
CA ASP A 200 5.75 -29.57 0.67
C ASP A 200 5.48 -29.43 2.18
N GLY A 201 4.40 -28.76 2.57
CA GLY A 201 4.07 -28.51 3.98
C GLY A 201 5.23 -27.82 4.70
N ASP A 202 5.81 -28.48 5.70
CA ASP A 202 6.98 -28.00 6.43
C ASP A 202 8.32 -28.41 5.80
N ALA A 203 8.31 -29.28 4.78
CA ALA A 203 9.50 -29.67 4.02
C ALA A 203 9.88 -28.53 3.05
N LEU A 204 10.72 -27.60 3.53
CA LEU A 204 11.18 -26.44 2.76
C LEU A 204 12.54 -26.65 2.07
N GLY A 205 13.13 -27.86 2.17
CA GLY A 205 14.40 -28.17 1.51
C GLY A 205 15.59 -27.36 2.03
N GLY A 206 15.50 -26.87 3.27
CA GLY A 206 16.48 -25.96 3.87
C GLY A 206 16.34 -24.50 3.41
N ALA A 207 15.39 -24.17 2.54
CA ALA A 207 15.11 -22.80 2.16
C ALA A 207 14.53 -22.02 3.34
N THR A 208 14.88 -20.73 3.39
CA THR A 208 14.43 -19.76 4.39
C THR A 208 14.10 -18.45 3.70
N CYS A 209 13.43 -17.53 4.39
CA CYS A 209 13.28 -16.15 3.89
C CYS A 209 14.66 -15.54 3.55
N ALA A 210 15.66 -15.79 4.39
CA ALA A 210 17.03 -15.32 4.17
C ALA A 210 17.66 -15.86 2.87
N SER A 211 17.51 -17.16 2.59
CA SER A 211 18.04 -17.74 1.36
C SER A 211 17.35 -17.23 0.09
N LEU A 212 16.14 -16.66 0.21
CA LEU A 212 15.39 -16.03 -0.87
C LEU A 212 15.62 -14.51 -0.97
N GLY A 213 16.53 -13.95 -0.17
CA GLY A 213 16.92 -12.54 -0.21
C GLY A 213 16.11 -11.62 0.71
N PHE A 214 15.25 -12.16 1.56
CA PHE A 214 14.56 -11.38 2.61
C PHE A 214 15.44 -11.28 3.86
N ALA A 215 15.20 -10.29 4.71
CA ALA A 215 15.98 -10.10 5.94
C ALA A 215 15.56 -11.06 7.05
N SER A 216 14.25 -11.27 7.18
CA SER A 216 13.65 -11.98 8.30
C SER A 216 12.31 -12.61 7.93
N GLY A 217 11.68 -13.27 8.90
CA GLY A 217 10.36 -13.89 8.76
C GLY A 217 10.41 -15.41 8.70
N THR A 218 9.25 -16.00 8.44
CA THR A 218 9.07 -17.46 8.35
C THR A 218 8.64 -17.81 6.95
N LEU A 219 9.43 -18.63 6.26
CA LEU A 219 9.08 -19.12 4.93
C LEU A 219 7.97 -20.17 5.07
N GLY A 220 6.91 -20.04 4.28
CA GLY A 220 5.86 -21.06 4.20
C GLY A 220 5.96 -21.87 2.91
N CYS A 221 5.10 -22.88 2.82
CA CYS A 221 4.83 -23.60 1.59
C CYS A 221 3.35 -23.50 1.25
N ALA A 222 3.03 -23.06 0.03
CA ALA A 222 1.67 -23.02 -0.48
C ALA A 222 1.65 -23.55 -1.91
N GLN A 223 0.81 -24.56 -2.16
CA GLN A 223 0.72 -25.22 -3.48
C GLN A 223 2.09 -25.70 -3.99
N CYS A 224 2.89 -26.25 -3.08
CA CYS A 224 4.26 -26.72 -3.30
C CYS A 224 5.22 -25.68 -3.90
N HIS A 225 4.92 -24.41 -3.65
CA HIS A 225 5.78 -23.27 -3.92
C HIS A 225 6.05 -22.50 -2.63
N PHE A 226 7.20 -21.83 -2.60
CA PHE A 226 7.55 -20.97 -1.48
C PHE A 226 6.52 -19.85 -1.29
N ASP A 227 5.92 -19.80 -0.12
CA ASP A 227 5.06 -18.71 0.33
C ASP A 227 5.90 -17.70 1.12
N THR A 228 6.18 -16.56 0.48
CA THR A 228 6.96 -15.46 1.05
C THR A 228 6.10 -14.40 1.74
N SER A 229 4.79 -14.62 1.89
CA SER A 229 3.87 -13.65 2.51
C SER A 229 4.22 -13.30 3.97
N ARG A 230 4.96 -14.19 4.65
CA ARG A 230 5.47 -14.01 6.02
C ARG A 230 6.96 -13.71 6.07
N CYS A 231 7.60 -13.50 4.92
CA CYS A 231 8.95 -12.96 4.84
C CYS A 231 8.92 -11.43 4.90
N SER A 232 10.00 -10.83 5.37
CA SER A 232 10.13 -9.39 5.55
C SER A 232 11.51 -8.91 5.13
N PHE A 233 11.58 -7.77 4.46
CA PHE A 233 12.84 -7.06 4.23
C PHE A 233 13.34 -6.35 5.50
N CYS A 234 12.48 -6.27 6.53
CA CYS A 234 12.79 -5.54 7.74
C CYS A 234 13.88 -6.25 8.56
N GLY A 235 14.91 -5.50 8.93
CA GLY A 235 16.06 -5.92 9.72
C GLY A 235 17.32 -6.17 8.89
N ASN A 236 17.40 -5.75 7.63
CA ASN A 236 18.63 -5.85 6.83
C ASN A 236 19.54 -4.62 6.95
N GLY A 237 19.12 -3.61 7.72
CA GLY A 237 19.86 -2.37 7.92
C GLY A 237 19.77 -1.37 6.77
N VAL A 238 18.87 -1.57 5.80
CA VAL A 238 18.65 -0.67 4.66
C VAL A 238 17.16 -0.54 4.39
N ILE A 239 16.64 0.69 4.33
CA ILE A 239 15.22 0.91 3.99
C ILE A 239 14.89 0.40 2.58
N ASN A 240 13.93 -0.53 2.48
CA ASN A 240 13.45 -1.10 1.22
C ASN A 240 11.93 -0.99 1.05
N GLY A 241 11.49 -0.80 -0.20
CA GLY A 241 10.07 -0.87 -0.58
C GLY A 241 9.14 0.00 0.26
N ARG A 242 8.43 -0.62 1.22
CA ARG A 242 7.39 0.02 2.08
C ARG A 242 7.85 0.24 3.54
N GLU A 243 9.13 0.13 3.81
CA GLU A 243 9.71 0.38 5.13
C GLU A 243 9.80 1.88 5.41
N GLU A 244 9.57 2.28 6.67
CA GLU A 244 9.81 3.66 7.09
C GLU A 244 11.23 3.83 7.66
N CYS A 245 11.82 2.75 8.16
CA CYS A 245 13.15 2.68 8.74
C CYS A 245 13.60 1.22 8.72
N ASP A 246 14.89 0.95 8.89
CA ASP A 246 15.42 -0.37 9.18
C ASP A 246 16.55 -0.27 10.21
N GLY A 247 16.28 -0.72 11.43
CA GLY A 247 17.24 -0.65 12.54
C GLY A 247 17.70 0.79 12.81
N ALA A 248 18.96 1.07 12.49
CA ALA A 248 19.56 2.42 12.62
C ALA A 248 19.38 3.29 11.36
N ASP A 249 19.01 2.71 10.23
CA ASP A 249 18.66 3.48 9.03
C ASP A 249 17.26 4.07 9.22
N LEU A 250 17.21 5.32 9.67
CA LEU A 250 15.96 6.07 9.87
C LEU A 250 15.61 6.94 8.65
N GLY A 251 16.33 6.81 7.53
CA GLY A 251 16.12 7.62 6.34
C GLY A 251 16.37 9.11 6.58
N GLY A 252 17.35 9.43 7.44
CA GLY A 252 17.67 10.80 7.85
C GLY A 252 16.65 11.47 8.77
N ARG A 253 15.61 10.76 9.22
CA ARG A 253 14.59 11.31 10.12
C ARG A 253 15.09 11.34 11.56
N THR A 254 14.69 12.38 12.28
CA THR A 254 15.02 12.61 13.69
C THR A 254 13.76 13.01 14.45
N CYS A 255 13.78 12.94 15.79
CA CYS A 255 12.69 13.45 16.61
C CYS A 255 12.45 14.95 16.32
N ALA A 256 13.50 15.75 16.14
CA ALA A 256 13.39 17.16 15.78
C ALA A 256 12.68 17.37 14.44
N ALA A 257 13.01 16.57 13.41
CA ALA A 257 12.35 16.63 12.11
C ALA A 257 10.86 16.25 12.16
N LEU A 258 10.44 15.50 13.18
CA LEU A 258 9.04 15.15 13.45
C LEU A 258 8.34 16.13 14.41
N GLY A 259 8.99 17.24 14.77
CA GLY A 259 8.42 18.29 15.61
C GLY A 259 8.50 18.04 17.11
N PHE A 260 9.36 17.12 17.56
CA PHE A 260 9.71 16.98 18.98
C PHE A 260 10.87 17.91 19.36
N THR A 261 10.99 18.24 20.64
CA THR A 261 12.12 19.07 21.12
C THR A 261 13.46 18.32 21.17
N GLY A 262 13.42 16.98 21.12
CA GLY A 262 14.62 16.15 21.17
C GLY A 262 14.32 14.67 21.38
N GLY A 263 15.30 13.95 21.91
CA GLY A 263 15.25 12.50 22.17
C GLY A 263 15.72 11.64 21.00
N ALA A 264 15.51 10.33 21.10
CA ALA A 264 15.99 9.32 20.16
C ALA A 264 14.82 8.70 19.37
N LEU A 265 14.85 8.85 18.05
CA LEU A 265 13.89 8.21 17.16
C LEU A 265 14.29 6.74 17.00
N GLY A 266 13.34 5.83 17.12
CA GLY A 266 13.58 4.39 17.00
C GLY A 266 12.97 3.80 15.73
N CYS A 267 13.40 2.59 15.40
CA CYS A 267 12.74 1.73 14.43
C CYS A 267 12.17 0.50 15.12
N THR A 268 10.91 0.17 14.85
CA THR A 268 10.27 -1.05 15.37
C THR A 268 10.69 -2.28 14.55
N SER A 269 10.46 -3.49 15.08
CA SER A 269 10.67 -4.76 14.35
C SER A 269 9.73 -4.95 13.14
N ALA A 270 8.78 -4.05 12.95
CA ALA A 270 7.90 -3.99 11.78
C ALA A 270 8.32 -2.87 10.80
N CYS A 271 9.52 -2.30 10.96
CA CYS A 271 10.07 -1.23 10.12
C CYS A 271 9.14 -0.01 10.00
N ARG A 272 8.55 0.33 11.15
CA ARG A 272 7.82 1.57 11.41
C ARG A 272 8.61 2.44 12.36
N LEU A 273 8.61 3.75 12.13
CA LEU A 273 9.23 4.70 13.04
C LEU A 273 8.54 4.67 14.40
N SER A 274 9.35 4.79 15.45
CA SER A 274 8.89 4.82 16.83
C SER A 274 9.30 6.13 17.50
N THR A 275 8.32 6.95 17.84
CA THR A 275 8.52 8.23 18.56
C THR A 275 8.55 8.07 20.08
N ARG A 276 8.57 6.82 20.59
CA ARG A 276 8.58 6.55 22.04
C ARG A 276 9.83 7.07 22.75
N GLY A 277 10.98 7.06 22.07
CA GLY A 277 12.24 7.57 22.59
C GLY A 277 12.43 9.08 22.40
N CYS A 278 11.52 9.76 21.69
CA CYS A 278 11.52 11.21 21.60
C CYS A 278 11.14 11.85 22.95
N ASP A 279 11.53 13.10 23.17
CA ASP A 279 11.07 13.88 24.32
C ASP A 279 9.53 13.94 24.34
N PRO A 280 8.84 13.89 25.49
CA PRO A 280 7.39 14.04 25.54
C PRO A 280 6.88 15.43 25.11
N THR A 281 7.78 16.39 24.90
CA THR A 281 7.48 17.76 24.47
C THR A 281 7.61 17.92 22.96
N PHE A 282 6.58 18.47 22.33
CA PHE A 282 6.52 18.64 20.87
C PHE A 282 5.70 19.86 20.48
N PHE A 283 5.89 20.29 19.23
CA PHE A 283 5.19 21.39 18.61
C PHE A 283 3.92 20.90 17.92
N VAL A 284 2.83 21.59 18.18
CA VAL A 284 1.53 21.40 17.56
C VAL A 284 1.42 22.40 16.42
N PRO A 285 1.47 21.93 15.16
CA PRO A 285 1.36 22.81 14.00
C PRO A 285 0.09 23.65 14.07
N GLY A 286 0.24 24.91 13.67
CA GLY A 286 -0.87 25.82 13.46
C GLY A 286 -1.92 25.26 12.51
N GLY A 287 -3.19 25.59 12.77
CA GLY A 287 -4.29 25.19 11.90
C GLY A 287 -4.75 26.37 11.05
N GLY A 288 -4.65 26.29 9.72
CA GLY A 288 -5.09 27.39 8.84
C GLY A 288 -5.11 27.02 7.37
N PRO A 289 -5.38 27.98 6.47
CA PRO A 289 -5.13 27.82 5.04
C PRO A 289 -3.62 27.71 4.78
N PRO A 290 -3.18 26.89 3.81
CA PRO A 290 -1.77 26.70 3.52
C PRO A 290 -1.12 28.01 3.07
N GLY A 291 -0.20 28.55 3.88
CA GLY A 291 0.58 29.75 3.52
C GLY A 291 1.37 30.36 4.68
N PRO A 292 0.73 30.81 5.77
CA PRO A 292 1.41 31.48 6.89
C PRO A 292 1.46 30.65 8.20
N GLU A 293 1.57 29.32 8.13
CA GLU A 293 1.40 28.39 9.27
C GLU A 293 2.63 28.26 10.20
N CYS A 294 3.50 29.27 10.26
CA CYS A 294 4.75 29.22 11.06
C CYS A 294 5.05 30.48 11.85
N LEU A 295 4.11 31.43 11.90
CA LEU A 295 4.34 32.59 12.76
C LEU A 295 4.27 32.16 14.22
N ALA A 296 3.43 31.19 14.54
CA ALA A 296 3.41 30.57 15.85
C ALA A 296 3.05 29.09 15.83
N GLU A 297 3.57 28.37 16.83
CA GLU A 297 3.15 27.02 17.18
C GLU A 297 2.94 26.93 18.69
N TRP A 298 2.06 26.03 19.09
CA TRP A 298 1.95 25.65 20.50
C TRP A 298 2.94 24.54 20.81
N GLN A 299 3.76 24.70 21.84
CA GLN A 299 4.53 23.62 22.42
C GLN A 299 3.74 23.00 23.58
N VAL A 300 3.71 21.67 23.65
CA VAL A 300 3.02 20.94 24.74
C VAL A 300 3.82 19.72 25.17
N THR A 301 3.85 19.45 26.48
CA THR A 301 4.38 18.19 27.03
C THR A 301 3.25 17.18 27.21
N ASN A 302 3.24 16.10 26.42
CA ASN A 302 2.25 15.03 26.53
C ASN A 302 2.75 13.67 26.00
N ALA A 303 3.27 12.83 26.88
CA ALA A 303 3.79 11.51 26.49
C ALA A 303 2.73 10.55 25.90
N GLY A 304 1.45 10.75 26.22
CA GLY A 304 0.34 9.92 25.72
C GLY A 304 -0.25 10.41 24.38
N GLY A 305 -0.02 11.67 24.01
CA GLY A 305 -0.56 12.32 22.81
C GLY A 305 0.47 12.60 21.72
N ARG A 306 1.54 11.79 21.64
CA ARG A 306 2.70 12.02 20.77
C ARG A 306 2.32 12.07 19.28
N PRO A 307 3.03 12.90 18.48
CA PRO A 307 3.02 12.81 17.02
C PRO A 307 3.33 11.40 16.50
N GLY A 308 2.67 11.03 15.40
CA GLY A 308 2.95 9.82 14.63
C GLY A 308 4.17 9.96 13.72
N ALA A 309 4.37 8.99 12.82
CA ALA A 309 5.49 8.97 11.87
C ALA A 309 5.47 10.12 10.84
N ASP A 310 4.31 10.76 10.65
CA ASP A 310 4.15 11.97 9.82
C ASP A 310 4.49 13.27 10.56
N GLY A 311 4.84 13.18 11.85
CA GLY A 311 5.18 14.31 12.70
C GLY A 311 4.00 15.22 13.07
N LYS A 312 2.77 14.91 12.65
CA LYS A 312 1.62 15.77 12.90
C LYS A 312 1.07 15.54 14.29
N ALA A 313 1.31 16.50 15.19
CA ALA A 313 0.71 16.47 16.51
C ALA A 313 -0.80 16.81 16.41
N PRO A 314 -1.67 16.10 17.13
CA PRO A 314 -3.09 16.44 17.14
C PRO A 314 -3.31 17.76 17.88
N VAL A 315 -4.07 18.69 17.30
CA VAL A 315 -4.53 19.92 18.00
C VAL A 315 -5.25 19.59 19.32
N ARG A 316 -5.91 18.43 19.38
CA ARG A 316 -6.52 17.93 20.60
C ARG A 316 -5.56 17.06 21.40
N GLN A 317 -5.09 17.59 22.52
CA GLN A 317 -4.26 16.90 23.49
C GLN A 317 -5.12 16.32 24.60
N ARG A 318 -5.04 15.01 24.79
CA ARG A 318 -5.74 14.29 25.87
C ARG A 318 -4.73 13.85 26.92
N CYS A 319 -5.08 14.04 28.18
CA CYS A 319 -4.33 13.58 29.33
C CYS A 319 -5.29 12.90 30.31
N ARG A 320 -4.84 11.82 30.95
CA ARG A 320 -5.57 11.19 32.04
C ARG A 320 -5.07 11.78 33.36
N ASP A 321 -6.01 12.08 34.24
CA ASP A 321 -5.74 12.54 35.60
C ASP A 321 -4.76 11.57 36.31
N GLY A 322 -3.65 12.11 36.82
CA GLY A 322 -2.56 11.36 37.43
C GLY A 322 -1.54 10.75 36.46
N ASP A 323 -1.66 10.94 35.14
CA ASP A 323 -0.66 10.49 34.16
C ASP A 323 0.55 11.42 34.16
N LYS A 324 1.64 10.98 34.78
CA LYS A 324 2.91 11.72 34.88
C LYS A 324 3.50 12.18 33.54
N GLY A 325 3.08 11.59 32.43
CA GLY A 325 3.53 11.97 31.09
C GLY A 325 2.92 13.27 30.56
N CYS A 326 1.84 13.76 31.15
CA CYS A 326 1.10 14.93 30.68
C CYS A 326 0.44 15.77 31.79
N ASP A 327 0.34 15.23 33.01
CA ASP A 327 -0.21 15.87 34.20
C ASP A 327 0.89 16.19 35.21
N ALA A 328 1.13 17.48 35.42
CA ALA A 328 2.28 17.96 36.18
C ALA A 328 2.04 18.05 37.71
N ASP A 329 0.79 18.06 38.20
CA ASP A 329 0.51 18.33 39.61
C ASP A 329 -0.07 17.13 40.40
N ALA A 330 -0.38 16.01 39.72
CA ALA A 330 -0.94 14.78 40.30
C ALA A 330 -2.18 15.01 41.17
N ALA A 331 -2.85 16.16 41.03
CA ALA A 331 -3.99 16.54 41.83
C ALA A 331 -5.25 15.89 41.26
N ALA A 332 -5.92 15.08 42.09
CA ALA A 332 -7.12 14.37 41.69
C ALA A 332 -8.22 15.34 41.21
N GLY A 333 -8.83 15.00 40.08
CA GLY A 333 -9.87 15.76 39.42
C GLY A 333 -9.36 16.80 38.43
N THR A 334 -8.05 16.96 38.25
CA THR A 334 -7.43 17.93 37.35
C THR A 334 -6.31 17.30 36.53
N CYS A 335 -6.01 17.88 35.37
CA CYS A 335 -4.76 17.62 34.67
C CYS A 335 -4.08 18.97 34.42
N THR A 336 -2.83 19.09 34.83
CA THR A 336 -2.05 20.31 34.62
C THR A 336 -1.07 20.12 33.48
N PHE A 337 -1.39 20.76 32.34
CA PHE A 337 -0.58 20.71 31.13
C PHE A 337 0.51 21.78 31.15
N SER A 338 1.71 21.44 30.68
CA SER A 338 2.77 22.39 30.38
C SER A 338 2.64 22.86 28.92
N VAL A 339 2.42 24.16 28.72
CA VAL A 339 2.20 24.76 27.38
C VAL A 339 3.09 25.99 27.19
N ALA A 340 3.74 26.11 26.04
CA ALA A 340 4.45 27.34 25.66
C ALA A 340 4.02 27.83 24.28
N LEU A 341 4.15 29.13 24.05
CA LEU A 341 4.02 29.75 22.74
C LEU A 341 5.41 29.81 22.11
N CYS A 342 5.55 29.28 20.90
CA CYS A 342 6.77 29.41 20.12
C CYS A 342 6.50 30.22 18.86
N LEU A 343 7.33 31.21 18.59
CA LEU A 343 7.23 32.13 17.48
C LEU A 343 8.35 31.88 16.46
N ASP A 344 8.03 32.14 15.19
CA ASP A 344 8.96 32.14 14.06
C ASP A 344 9.80 30.84 13.94
N ARG A 345 9.13 29.71 14.18
CA ARG A 345 9.72 28.38 14.13
C ARG A 345 9.77 27.87 12.70
N ALA A 346 10.96 27.50 12.25
CA ALA A 346 11.09 26.71 11.03
C ALA A 346 10.63 25.27 11.31
N ASP A 347 9.55 24.85 10.67
CA ASP A 347 9.02 23.49 10.79
C ASP A 347 9.24 22.70 9.49
N ALA A 348 10.12 21.69 9.54
CA ALA A 348 10.39 20.80 8.42
C ALA A 348 9.14 20.01 7.95
N ARG A 349 8.14 19.85 8.82
CA ARG A 349 6.85 19.21 8.50
C ARG A 349 5.97 20.08 7.59
N LEU A 350 6.26 21.38 7.49
CA LEU A 350 5.50 22.36 6.74
C LEU A 350 6.39 22.99 5.64
N PRO A 351 6.60 22.36 4.47
CA PRO A 351 7.57 22.85 3.46
C PRO A 351 7.27 24.23 2.86
N ARG A 352 6.05 24.73 3.05
CA ARG A 352 5.61 26.08 2.61
C ARG A 352 5.78 27.14 3.69
N CYS A 353 6.11 26.72 4.90
CA CYS A 353 6.53 27.56 6.02
C CYS A 353 7.75 28.40 5.63
N ARG A 354 7.63 29.73 5.67
CA ARG A 354 8.77 30.62 5.58
C ARG A 354 8.67 31.69 6.66
N PRO A 355 9.49 31.61 7.73
CA PRO A 355 9.64 32.71 8.66
C PRO A 355 10.29 33.87 7.89
N ALA A 356 9.56 34.97 7.70
CA ALA A 356 9.97 36.01 6.75
C ALA A 356 9.62 37.44 7.19
N ALA A 357 8.91 37.62 8.29
CA ALA A 357 8.48 38.94 8.73
C ALA A 357 8.54 39.07 10.25
N PRO A 358 9.09 40.17 10.78
CA PRO A 358 9.05 40.50 12.20
C PRO A 358 7.63 40.39 12.78
N ILE A 359 7.48 39.94 14.01
CA ILE A 359 6.17 39.78 14.65
C ILE A 359 5.77 41.08 15.36
N GLU A 360 4.67 41.67 14.91
CA GLU A 360 4.16 42.94 15.43
C GLU A 360 3.25 42.74 16.64
N SER A 361 2.37 41.73 16.59
CA SER A 361 1.46 41.46 17.69
C SER A 361 1.05 40.00 17.82
N TRP A 362 0.72 39.63 19.05
CA TRP A 362 0.11 38.36 19.41
C TRP A 362 -1.19 38.60 20.17
N THR A 363 -2.28 38.01 19.72
CA THR A 363 -3.61 38.17 20.31
C THR A 363 -4.15 36.84 20.78
N LEU A 364 -4.39 36.71 22.08
CA LEU A 364 -5.09 35.55 22.63
C LEU A 364 -6.59 35.70 22.36
N VAL A 365 -7.10 34.85 21.48
CA VAL A 365 -8.52 34.81 21.08
C VAL A 365 -9.35 34.03 22.10
N LYS A 366 -8.76 32.98 22.69
CA LYS A 366 -9.34 32.22 23.82
C LYS A 366 -8.21 31.67 24.71
N PRO A 367 -8.36 31.71 26.04
CA PRO A 367 -9.41 32.39 26.81
C PRO A 367 -9.29 33.93 26.76
N THR A 368 -10.38 34.65 27.05
CA THR A 368 -10.44 36.13 27.04
C THR A 368 -10.47 36.76 28.44
N SER A 369 -10.39 35.95 29.49
CA SER A 369 -10.32 36.37 30.89
C SER A 369 -9.83 35.22 31.79
N GLY A 370 -9.41 35.54 33.02
CA GLY A 370 -9.00 34.58 34.04
C GLY A 370 -7.51 34.26 34.03
N ALA A 371 -7.08 33.42 34.98
CA ALA A 371 -5.66 33.12 35.23
C ALA A 371 -4.92 32.55 34.02
N ASP A 372 -5.55 31.66 33.24
CA ASP A 372 -4.95 31.12 32.00
C ASP A 372 -4.62 32.24 30.99
N MET A 373 -5.50 33.25 30.87
CA MET A 373 -5.27 34.41 29.98
C MET A 373 -4.11 35.26 30.52
N GLU A 374 -4.14 35.60 31.81
CA GLU A 374 -3.12 36.43 32.46
C GLU A 374 -1.74 35.77 32.39
N GLY A 375 -1.65 34.48 32.66
CA GLY A 375 -0.39 33.72 32.61
C GLY A 375 0.19 33.63 31.21
N LEU A 376 -0.64 33.34 30.19
CA LEU A 376 -0.20 33.29 28.80
C LEU A 376 0.27 34.67 28.28
N LEU A 377 -0.44 35.75 28.62
CA LEU A 377 -0.02 37.11 28.26
C LEU A 377 1.27 37.53 28.97
N ALA A 378 1.41 37.22 30.26
CA ALA A 378 2.64 37.51 31.00
C ALA A 378 3.85 36.76 30.40
N ALA A 379 3.70 35.48 30.10
CA ALA A 379 4.75 34.68 29.49
C ALA A 379 5.13 35.20 28.08
N ALA A 380 4.14 35.57 27.25
CA ALA A 380 4.39 36.14 25.94
C ALA A 380 5.04 37.53 26.01
N ALA A 381 4.74 38.34 27.02
CA ALA A 381 5.37 39.65 27.22
C ALA A 381 6.87 39.55 27.55
N HIS A 382 7.35 38.41 28.03
CA HIS A 382 8.79 38.17 28.24
C HIS A 382 9.57 37.92 26.94
N LEU A 383 8.89 37.69 25.81
CA LEU A 383 9.56 37.50 24.51
C LEU A 383 10.21 38.79 24.00
N GLY A 384 9.74 39.95 24.45
CA GLY A 384 10.34 41.25 24.15
C GLY A 384 9.51 42.44 24.63
N PRO A 385 10.07 43.67 24.56
CA PRO A 385 9.38 44.88 24.98
C PRO A 385 8.02 45.02 24.28
N SER A 386 6.96 45.13 25.08
CA SER A 386 5.59 45.10 24.57
C SER A 386 4.64 45.93 25.43
N SER A 387 3.49 46.25 24.84
CA SER A 387 2.35 46.85 25.52
C SER A 387 1.14 45.93 25.39
N ALA A 388 0.36 45.82 26.47
CA ALA A 388 -0.84 44.98 26.50
C ALA A 388 -2.11 45.85 26.40
N ALA A 389 -3.02 45.48 25.50
CA ALA A 389 -4.36 46.05 25.40
C ALA A 389 -5.39 44.91 25.34
N GLY A 390 -6.09 44.66 26.45
CA GLY A 390 -6.99 43.52 26.57
C GLY A 390 -6.23 42.21 26.42
N THR A 391 -6.55 41.41 25.38
CA THR A 391 -5.88 40.13 25.10
C THR A 391 -4.82 40.22 23.99
N THR A 392 -4.48 41.43 23.56
CA THR A 392 -3.46 41.68 22.54
C THR A 392 -2.19 42.24 23.17
N LEU A 393 -1.06 41.62 22.82
CA LEU A 393 0.28 42.17 23.03
C LEU A 393 0.79 42.74 21.71
N THR A 394 1.27 43.98 21.76
CA THR A 394 1.94 44.64 20.64
C THR A 394 3.39 44.89 21.01
N PHE A 395 4.32 44.35 20.23
CA PHE A 395 5.76 44.46 20.46
C PHE A 395 6.30 45.78 19.88
N SER A 396 7.17 46.44 20.63
CA SER A 396 7.79 47.71 20.21
C SER A 396 9.26 47.75 20.61
N PRO A 397 10.21 47.58 19.67
CA PRO A 397 10.00 47.30 18.24
C PRO A 397 9.37 45.91 18.00
N PRO A 398 8.81 45.63 16.80
CA PRO A 398 8.40 44.28 16.41
C PRO A 398 9.52 43.26 16.64
N LEU A 399 9.16 42.05 17.09
CA LEU A 399 10.14 40.99 17.31
C LEU A 399 10.78 40.61 15.98
N ASP A 400 12.10 40.45 15.96
CA ASP A 400 12.80 39.99 14.76
C ASP A 400 12.35 38.57 14.35
N ALA A 401 12.65 38.21 13.10
CA ALA A 401 12.40 36.87 12.57
C ALA A 401 13.45 35.90 13.11
N SER A 402 13.31 35.56 14.40
CA SER A 402 14.10 34.54 15.07
C SER A 402 13.22 33.66 15.95
N GLU A 403 13.60 32.37 16.00
CA GLU A 403 12.92 31.38 16.83
C GLU A 403 12.99 31.76 18.31
N ARG A 404 11.83 31.88 18.96
CA ARG A 404 11.71 32.18 20.39
C ARG A 404 10.52 31.42 20.98
N CYS A 405 10.67 30.86 22.17
CA CYS A 405 9.57 30.26 22.92
C CYS A 405 9.43 30.93 24.28
N THR A 406 8.20 31.00 24.80
CA THR A 406 7.97 31.43 26.18
C THR A 406 8.48 30.38 27.16
N ASP A 407 8.69 30.78 28.41
CA ASP A 407 8.70 29.79 29.50
C ASP A 407 7.35 29.03 29.51
N PRO A 408 7.34 27.73 29.89
CA PRO A 408 6.09 26.98 29.92
C PRO A 408 5.12 27.50 30.98
N VAL A 409 3.86 27.66 30.58
CA VAL A 409 2.73 28.04 31.43
C VAL A 409 1.95 26.78 31.81
N ALA A 410 1.67 26.63 33.10
CA ALA A 410 0.82 25.56 33.61
C ALA A 410 -0.66 25.88 33.36
N ILE A 411 -1.34 25.03 32.58
CA ILE A 411 -2.77 25.17 32.28
C ILE A 411 -3.55 24.06 32.99
N VAL A 412 -4.31 24.44 34.01
CA VAL A 412 -5.10 23.50 34.84
C VAL A 412 -6.44 23.19 34.17
N VAL A 413 -6.65 21.92 33.84
CA VAL A 413 -7.88 21.44 33.19
C VAL A 413 -8.68 20.56 34.16
N PRO A 414 -9.67 21.10 34.90
CA PRO A 414 -10.51 20.31 35.78
C PRO A 414 -11.45 19.40 35.00
N THR A 415 -11.56 18.15 35.46
CA THR A 415 -12.60 17.21 35.05
C THR A 415 -13.98 17.70 35.49
N ARG A 416 -15.03 17.06 34.95
CA ARG A 416 -16.43 17.32 35.33
C ARG A 416 -17.02 16.08 35.99
N GLY A 417 -16.53 15.78 37.20
CA GLY A 417 -16.81 14.51 37.88
C GLY A 417 -16.30 13.34 37.04
N ARG A 418 -17.19 12.46 36.58
CA ARG A 418 -16.83 11.32 35.70
C ARG A 418 -16.73 11.69 34.22
N ARG A 419 -16.85 12.97 33.84
CA ARG A 419 -16.78 13.43 32.44
C ARG A 419 -15.49 14.22 32.18
N PRO A 420 -14.97 14.21 30.94
CA PRO A 420 -13.79 14.98 30.59
C PRO A 420 -13.95 16.50 30.79
N GLY A 421 -12.88 17.12 31.27
CA GLY A 421 -12.64 18.54 31.26
C GLY A 421 -12.08 19.02 29.93
N VAL A 422 -12.32 20.27 29.56
CA VAL A 422 -11.76 20.85 28.32
C VAL A 422 -11.32 22.29 28.55
N ARG A 423 -10.15 22.64 28.02
CA ARG A 423 -9.68 24.01 27.79
C ARG A 423 -9.31 24.17 26.32
N VAL A 424 -9.61 25.35 25.76
CA VAL A 424 -9.26 25.69 24.38
C VAL A 424 -8.43 26.95 24.42
N LEU A 425 -7.20 26.84 23.94
CA LEU A 425 -6.32 27.96 23.68
C LEU A 425 -6.41 28.27 22.19
N ARG A 426 -6.62 29.53 21.86
CA ARG A 426 -6.61 29.98 20.47
C ARG A 426 -5.97 31.33 20.41
N ALA A 427 -4.97 31.50 19.55
CA ALA A 427 -4.28 32.77 19.41
C ALA A 427 -4.19 33.18 17.94
N ARG A 428 -3.85 34.43 17.72
CA ARG A 428 -3.54 34.99 16.41
C ARG A 428 -2.20 35.70 16.48
N THR A 429 -1.29 35.34 15.60
CA THR A 429 0.00 36.01 15.43
C THR A 429 -0.05 36.87 14.18
N THR A 430 0.39 38.12 14.27
CA THR A 430 0.36 39.07 13.16
C THR A 430 1.77 39.59 12.91
N ALA A 431 2.25 39.40 11.68
CA ALA A 431 3.52 39.96 11.23
C ALA A 431 3.43 41.48 11.00
N ALA A 432 4.58 42.13 11.00
CA ALA A 432 4.76 43.56 10.79
C ALA A 432 4.15 44.01 9.46
N GLY A 433 3.35 45.08 9.52
CA GLY A 433 2.56 45.54 8.37
C GLY A 433 1.19 44.85 8.27
N GLY A 434 0.78 44.12 9.30
CA GLY A 434 -0.55 43.54 9.44
C GLY A 434 -0.79 42.21 8.71
N HIS A 435 0.18 41.73 7.92
CA HIS A 435 0.15 40.47 7.16
C HIS A 435 1.55 39.87 7.03
N PRO A 436 1.70 38.53 6.95
CA PRO A 436 0.66 37.52 7.11
C PRO A 436 0.08 37.44 8.55
N ARG A 437 -1.04 36.72 8.69
CA ARG A 437 -1.67 36.42 9.97
C ARG A 437 -1.82 34.92 10.11
N ASP A 438 -1.45 34.40 11.26
CA ASP A 438 -1.53 32.99 11.62
C ASP A 438 -2.50 32.80 12.79
N VAL A 439 -3.22 31.68 12.83
CA VAL A 439 -4.23 31.41 13.86
C VAL A 439 -4.11 29.99 14.38
N ASP A 440 -3.56 29.87 15.57
CA ASP A 440 -3.23 28.58 16.16
C ASP A 440 -4.22 28.21 17.23
N ALA A 441 -4.61 26.93 17.27
CA ALA A 441 -5.49 26.40 18.28
C ALA A 441 -4.86 25.19 18.96
N LEU A 442 -5.07 25.09 20.27
CA LEU A 442 -4.75 23.93 21.08
C LEU A 442 -5.96 23.58 21.95
N LYS A 443 -6.32 22.30 22.00
CA LYS A 443 -7.45 21.82 22.79
C LYS A 443 -6.97 20.79 23.81
N LEU A 444 -6.89 21.20 25.06
CA LEU A 444 -6.49 20.37 26.18
C LEU A 444 -7.72 19.66 26.77
N VAL A 445 -7.61 18.37 27.02
CA VAL A 445 -8.68 17.52 27.52
C VAL A 445 -8.16 16.67 28.66
N CYS A 446 -8.67 16.91 29.88
CA CYS A 446 -8.41 16.05 31.02
C CYS A 446 -9.51 14.99 31.12
N VAL A 447 -9.14 13.72 31.19
CA VAL A 447 -10.08 12.61 31.42
C VAL A 447 -9.86 12.04 32.82
N PRO A 448 -10.93 11.61 33.52
CA PRO A 448 -10.81 11.00 34.85
C PRO A 448 -10.09 9.64 34.89
#